data_AF-A0A1M3Q0E2-F1
#
_entry.id   AF-A0A1M3Q0E2-F1
#
_cell.length_a   1.000
_cell.length_b   1.000
_cell.length_c   1.000
_cell.angle_alpha   90.00
_cell.angle_beta   90.00
_cell.angle_gamma   90.00
#
_symmetry.space_group_name_H-M   'P 1'
#
loop_
_entity.id
_entity.type
_entity.pdbx_description
1 polymer ?
#
loop_
_entity_poly.entity_id
_entity_poly.type
_entity_poly.pdbx_seq_one_letter_code
_entity_poly.pdbx_strand_id
1 'polypeptide(L)'
;MTPALMWLAGGLVLLVAEVVMPGVFLFWLGLAALGTGMVVQVFDPAFAVQVVAFALFTALSIGVALRLRSHASRQARTLNTAESGLVGRSAHALAFEGREGRVRVGDSDWAARLPADVPTPAPGAALDVVGVSGTVLIVRPSTP
;
A
#
# COMPACT_ATOMS: atom_id res chain seq x y z
N MET A 1 -10.90 42.65 2.63
CA MET A 1 -10.05 41.46 2.42
C MET A 1 -10.06 41.16 0.93
N THR A 2 -8.92 41.14 0.24
CA THR A 2 -8.89 40.85 -1.20
C THR A 2 -9.13 39.34 -1.43
N PRO A 3 -9.78 38.93 -2.54
CA PRO A 3 -10.09 37.53 -2.80
C PRO A 3 -8.86 36.61 -2.75
N ALA A 4 -7.72 37.09 -3.26
CA ALA A 4 -6.43 36.37 -3.19
C ALA A 4 -6.01 36.06 -1.73
N LEU A 5 -6.17 37.03 -0.82
CA LEU A 5 -5.79 36.87 0.58
C LEU A 5 -6.68 35.85 1.30
N MET A 6 -7.96 35.74 0.91
CA MET A 6 -8.89 34.76 1.48
C MET A 6 -8.51 33.32 1.07
N TRP A 7 -8.11 33.11 -0.18
CA TRP A 7 -7.64 31.80 -0.65
C TRP A 7 -6.30 31.39 -0.04
N LEU A 8 -5.36 32.33 0.07
CA LEU A 8 -4.06 32.08 0.71
C LEU A 8 -4.22 31.76 2.20
N ALA A 9 -5.06 32.53 2.92
CA ALA A 9 -5.35 32.28 4.32
C ALA A 9 -6.08 30.94 4.52
N GLY A 10 -7.08 30.63 3.70
CA GLY A 10 -7.79 29.35 3.73
C GLY A 10 -6.86 28.16 3.46
N GLY A 11 -5.99 28.27 2.46
CA GLY A 11 -4.98 27.25 2.17
C GLY A 11 -4.01 27.04 3.32
N LEU A 12 -3.53 28.12 3.94
CA LEU A 12 -2.65 28.02 5.10
C LEU A 12 -3.33 27.37 6.31
N VAL A 13 -4.60 27.70 6.59
CA VAL A 13 -5.37 27.08 7.66
C VAL A 13 -5.53 25.58 7.43
N LEU A 14 -5.79 25.16 6.19
CA LEU A 14 -5.89 23.75 5.83
C LEU A 14 -4.55 23.01 6.05
N LEU A 15 -3.42 23.63 5.68
CA LEU A 15 -2.10 23.06 5.94
C LEU A 15 -1.80 22.94 7.44
N VAL A 16 -2.19 23.93 8.26
CA VAL A 16 -2.04 23.87 9.72
C VAL A 16 -2.95 22.78 10.32
N ALA A 17 -4.18 22.65 9.83
CA ALA A 17 -5.11 21.62 10.27
C ALA A 17 -4.59 20.20 9.99
N GLU A 18 -3.86 19.99 8.88
CA GLU A 18 -3.18 18.72 8.58
C GLU A 18 -2.15 18.33 9.66
N VAL A 19 -1.40 19.29 10.19
CA VAL A 19 -0.40 19.02 11.25
C VAL A 19 -1.07 18.56 12.54
N VAL A 20 -2.28 19.05 12.81
CA VAL A 20 -3.09 18.68 13.99
C VAL A 20 -3.80 17.33 13.79
N MET A 21 -4.28 17.06 12.57
CA MET A 21 -4.94 15.81 12.18
C MET A 21 -4.23 15.19 10.96
N PRO A 22 -3.25 14.30 11.16
CA PRO A 22 -2.50 13.70 10.06
C PRO A 22 -3.41 12.77 9.24
N GLY A 23 -3.75 13.20 8.03
CA GLY A 23 -4.64 12.51 7.09
C GLY A 23 -4.23 12.61 5.62
N VAL A 24 -3.17 13.37 5.32
CA VAL A 24 -2.64 13.78 4.01
C VAL A 24 -3.63 14.55 3.14
N PHE A 25 -4.93 14.49 3.44
CA PHE A 25 -6.01 15.09 2.63
C PHE A 25 -6.04 16.62 2.69
N LEU A 26 -5.80 17.21 3.87
CA LEU A 26 -5.82 18.66 4.05
C LEU A 26 -4.59 19.32 3.43
N PHE A 27 -3.46 18.59 3.36
CA PHE A 27 -2.27 19.02 2.63
C PHE A 27 -2.56 19.33 1.15
N TRP A 28 -3.22 18.38 0.47
CA TRP A 28 -3.58 18.52 -0.94
C TRP A 28 -4.59 19.64 -1.19
N LEU A 29 -5.57 19.79 -0.30
CA LEU A 29 -6.55 20.86 -0.38
C LEU A 29 -5.92 22.24 -0.13
N GLY A 30 -4.97 22.31 0.81
CA GLY A 30 -4.17 23.50 1.08
C GLY A 30 -3.33 23.91 -0.13
N LEU A 31 -2.66 22.96 -0.78
CA LEU A 31 -1.87 23.22 -1.99
C LEU A 31 -2.74 23.73 -3.15
N ALA A 32 -3.95 23.17 -3.33
CA ALA A 32 -4.92 23.63 -4.31
C ALA A 32 -5.41 25.07 -4.04
N ALA A 33 -5.68 25.41 -2.78
CA ALA A 33 -6.06 26.76 -2.36
C ALA A 33 -4.93 27.77 -2.58
N LEU A 34 -3.67 27.41 -2.27
CA LEU A 34 -2.50 28.25 -2.51
C LEU A 34 -2.27 28.51 -4.00
N GLY A 35 -2.36 27.46 -4.83
CA GLY A 35 -2.26 27.58 -6.29
C GLY A 35 -3.34 28.49 -6.87
N THR A 36 -4.58 28.34 -6.39
CA THR A 36 -5.69 29.21 -6.79
C THR A 36 -5.43 30.67 -6.37
N GLY A 37 -4.94 30.91 -5.15
CA GLY A 37 -4.57 32.24 -4.66
C GLY A 37 -3.50 32.92 -5.50
N MET A 38 -2.47 32.18 -5.95
CA MET A 38 -1.43 32.69 -6.85
C MET A 38 -1.99 33.07 -8.24
N VAL A 39 -2.88 32.24 -8.81
CA VAL A 39 -3.52 32.54 -10.10
C VAL A 39 -4.39 33.80 -10.00
N VAL A 40 -5.15 33.94 -8.90
CA VAL A 40 -5.99 35.12 -8.66
C VAL A 40 -5.15 36.39 -8.53
N GLN A 41 -3.96 36.32 -7.95
CA GLN A 41 -3.08 37.47 -7.79
C GLN A 41 -2.56 38.02 -9.14
N VAL A 42 -2.39 37.16 -10.15
CA VAL A 42 -1.79 37.54 -11.44
C VAL A 42 -2.84 37.95 -12.47
N PHE A 43 -4.00 37.28 -12.48
CA PHE A 43 -4.98 37.42 -13.57
C PHE A 43 -6.29 38.15 -13.20
N ASP A 44 -6.46 38.49 -11.91
CA ASP A 44 -7.71 39.04 -11.32
C ASP A 44 -9.02 38.49 -11.94
N PRO A 45 -9.17 37.15 -12.01
CA PRO A 45 -10.28 36.54 -12.72
C PRO A 45 -11.58 36.67 -11.91
N ALA A 46 -12.71 36.72 -12.63
CA ALA A 46 -14.04 36.75 -12.03
C ALA A 46 -14.24 35.58 -11.03
N PHE A 47 -15.00 35.82 -9.95
CA PHE A 47 -15.19 34.90 -8.83
C PHE A 47 -15.57 33.46 -9.25
N ALA A 48 -16.42 33.32 -10.27
CA ALA A 48 -16.80 32.00 -10.81
C ALA A 48 -15.60 31.20 -11.34
N VAL A 49 -14.63 31.86 -11.98
CA VAL A 49 -13.41 31.23 -12.49
C VAL A 49 -12.50 30.78 -11.35
N GLN A 50 -12.50 31.50 -10.22
CA GLN A 50 -11.73 31.12 -9.02
C GLN A 50 -12.25 29.82 -8.41
N VAL A 51 -13.58 29.66 -8.33
CA VAL A 51 -14.22 28.45 -7.81
C VAL A 51 -13.96 27.26 -8.73
N VAL A 52 -14.05 27.45 -10.05
CA VAL A 52 -13.76 26.40 -11.03
C VAL A 52 -12.29 25.97 -10.98
N ALA A 53 -11.35 26.93 -10.88
CA ALA A 53 -9.94 26.63 -10.72
C ALA A 53 -9.66 25.83 -9.44
N PHE A 54 -10.24 26.25 -8.31
CA PHE A 54 -10.11 25.53 -7.04
C PHE A 54 -10.66 24.10 -7.12
N ALA A 55 -11.83 23.92 -7.74
CA ALA A 55 -12.42 22.60 -7.94
C ALA A 55 -11.52 21.69 -8.81
N LEU A 56 -10.92 22.24 -9.88
CA LEU A 56 -9.99 21.51 -10.74
C LEU A 56 -8.70 21.13 -10.01
N PHE A 57 -8.09 22.05 -9.27
CA PHE A 57 -6.88 21.77 -8.50
C PHE A 57 -7.14 20.75 -7.38
N THR A 58 -8.30 20.81 -6.74
CA THR A 58 -8.72 19.83 -5.74
C THR A 58 -8.89 18.44 -6.37
N ALA A 59 -9.61 18.35 -7.48
CA ALA A 59 -9.82 17.10 -8.21
C ALA A 59 -8.49 16.48 -8.68
N LEU A 60 -7.56 17.29 -9.21
CA LEU A 60 -6.25 16.84 -9.63
C LEU A 60 -5.43 16.30 -8.45
N SER A 61 -5.43 17.01 -7.34
CA SER A 61 -4.68 16.63 -6.14
C SER A 61 -5.21 15.32 -5.54
N ILE A 62 -6.53 15.14 -5.47
CA ILE A 62 -7.16 13.88 -5.05
C ILE A 62 -6.80 12.75 -6.02
N GLY A 63 -6.84 13.00 -7.33
CA GLY A 63 -6.46 12.02 -8.35
C GLY A 63 -5.01 11.54 -8.20
N VAL A 64 -4.08 12.46 -7.94
CA VAL A 64 -2.67 12.14 -7.67
C VAL A 64 -2.52 11.33 -6.37
N ALA A 65 -3.20 11.72 -5.30
CA ALA A 65 -3.16 11.01 -4.03
C ALA A 65 -3.68 9.56 -4.14
N LEU A 66 -4.79 9.35 -4.86
CA LEU A 66 -5.34 8.01 -5.12
C LEU A 66 -4.37 7.17 -5.97
N ARG A 67 -3.74 7.77 -6.98
CA ARG A 67 -2.75 7.08 -7.82
C ARG A 67 -1.52 6.68 -7.01
N LEU A 68 -0.98 7.57 -6.18
CA LEU A 68 0.17 7.29 -5.32
C LEU A 68 -0.13 6.18 -4.31
N ARG A 69 -1.31 6.18 -3.67
CA ARG A 69 -1.75 5.08 -2.78
C ARG A 69 -1.85 3.73 -3.51
N SER A 70 -2.37 3.72 -4.74
CA SER A 70 -2.45 2.50 -5.54
C SER A 70 -1.07 1.97 -5.95
N HIS A 71 -0.10 2.86 -6.16
CA HIS A 71 1.27 2.49 -6.50
C HIS A 71 2.02 1.95 -5.29
N ALA A 72 1.91 2.60 -4.13
CA ALA A 72 2.51 2.15 -2.89
C ALA A 72 1.99 0.77 -2.44
N SER A 73 0.68 0.54 -2.55
CA SER A 73 0.08 -0.77 -2.24
C SER A 73 0.52 -1.86 -3.23
N ARG A 74 0.66 -1.56 -4.52
CA ARG A 74 1.26 -2.49 -5.49
C ARG A 74 2.70 -2.84 -5.16
N GLN A 75 3.50 -1.85 -4.78
CA GLN A 75 4.91 -2.02 -4.46
C GLN A 75 5.12 -2.84 -3.18
N ALA A 76 4.32 -2.59 -2.14
CA ALA A 76 4.29 -3.40 -0.92
C ALA A 76 3.87 -4.85 -1.18
N ARG A 77 3.01 -5.09 -2.17
CA ARG A 77 2.63 -6.46 -2.59
C ARG A 77 3.76 -7.17 -3.33
N THR A 78 4.49 -6.49 -4.20
CA THR A 78 5.66 -7.07 -4.89
C THR A 78 6.83 -7.34 -3.95
N LEU A 79 7.07 -6.47 -2.95
CA LEU A 79 8.08 -6.73 -1.91
C LEU A 79 7.68 -7.91 -1.03
N ASN A 80 6.43 -7.99 -0.57
CA ASN A 80 5.93 -9.17 0.17
C ASN A 80 5.96 -10.49 -0.62
N THR A 81 6.15 -10.46 -1.95
CA THR A 81 6.20 -11.67 -2.79
C THR A 81 7.64 -12.08 -3.10
N ALA A 82 8.58 -11.13 -3.19
CA ALA A 82 10.01 -11.40 -3.32
C ALA A 82 10.70 -11.72 -1.97
N GLU A 83 10.15 -11.23 -0.86
CA GLU A 83 10.83 -11.14 0.45
C GLU A 83 10.31 -12.07 1.54
N SER A 84 9.80 -13.26 1.21
CA SER A 84 9.81 -14.26 2.28
C SER A 84 11.24 -14.75 2.55
N GLY A 85 12.15 -14.76 1.56
CA GLY A 85 13.49 -15.38 1.72
C GLY A 85 13.44 -16.85 2.16
N LEU A 86 12.24 -17.42 2.19
CA LEU A 86 11.90 -18.77 2.59
C LEU A 86 11.78 -19.66 1.36
N VAL A 87 11.44 -19.11 0.19
CA VAL A 87 11.43 -19.83 -1.08
C VAL A 87 12.84 -20.35 -1.39
N GLY A 88 12.96 -21.66 -1.63
CA GLY A 88 14.25 -22.35 -1.80
C GLY A 88 14.90 -22.81 -0.50
N ARG A 89 14.30 -22.55 0.67
CA ARG A 89 14.75 -23.17 1.92
C ARG A 89 14.11 -24.52 2.13
N SER A 90 14.87 -25.42 2.73
CA SER A 90 14.37 -26.69 3.22
C SER A 90 13.57 -26.48 4.51
N ALA A 91 12.49 -27.24 4.62
CA ALA A 91 11.51 -27.22 5.68
C ALA A 91 11.23 -28.65 6.13
N HIS A 92 10.81 -28.82 7.38
CA HIS A 92 10.41 -30.12 7.92
C HIS A 92 8.92 -30.12 8.22
N ALA A 93 8.21 -31.16 7.78
CA ALA A 93 6.81 -31.35 8.12
C ALA A 93 6.63 -31.51 9.64
N LEU A 94 5.78 -30.70 10.27
CA LEU A 94 5.41 -30.89 11.67
C LEU A 94 4.16 -31.74 11.78
N ALA A 95 3.07 -31.24 11.20
CA ALA A 95 1.79 -31.91 11.16
C ALA A 95 1.03 -31.44 9.91
N PHE A 96 0.37 -32.38 9.22
CA PHE A 96 -0.50 -32.08 8.10
C PHE A 96 -1.84 -32.79 8.28
N GLU A 97 -2.92 -32.05 8.10
CA GLU A 97 -4.29 -32.55 8.01
C GLU A 97 -4.73 -32.46 6.55
N GLY A 98 -4.58 -33.57 5.83
CA GLY A 98 -4.81 -33.62 4.39
C GLY A 98 -3.79 -32.78 3.62
N ARG A 99 -4.20 -31.59 3.18
CA ARG A 99 -3.39 -30.70 2.32
C ARG A 99 -2.90 -29.44 3.01
N GLU A 100 -3.36 -29.18 4.23
CA GLU A 100 -2.95 -28.03 5.03
C GLU A 100 -2.24 -28.53 6.29
N GLY A 101 -1.28 -27.76 6.76
CA GLY A 101 -0.47 -28.18 7.89
C GLY A 101 0.49 -27.12 8.35
N ARG A 102 1.48 -27.54 9.12
CA ARG A 102 2.59 -26.71 9.57
C ARG A 102 3.92 -27.35 9.23
N VAL A 103 4.87 -26.49 8.88
CA VAL A 103 6.26 -26.86 8.64
C VAL A 103 7.18 -26.00 9.49
N ARG A 104 8.33 -26.54 9.84
CA ARG A 104 9.42 -25.80 10.47
C ARG A 104 10.45 -25.40 9.42
N VAL A 105 10.75 -24.12 9.32
CA VAL A 105 11.81 -23.57 8.45
C VAL A 105 12.85 -22.92 9.34
N GLY A 106 14.05 -23.52 9.41
CA GLY A 106 15.04 -23.14 10.44
C GLY A 106 14.47 -23.38 11.84
N ASP A 107 14.32 -22.32 12.62
CA ASP A 107 13.77 -22.35 13.99
C ASP A 107 12.31 -21.86 14.09
N SER A 108 11.68 -21.51 12.95
CA SER A 108 10.35 -20.90 12.92
C SER A 108 9.28 -21.83 12.35
N ASP A 109 8.09 -21.82 12.98
CA ASP A 109 6.94 -22.63 12.56
C ASP A 109 5.98 -21.84 11.67
N TRP A 110 5.79 -22.31 10.44
CA TRP A 110 4.94 -21.67 9.44
C TRP A 110 3.74 -22.53 9.07
N ALA A 111 2.63 -21.89 8.73
CA ALA A 111 1.52 -22.58 8.07
C ALA A 111 1.98 -22.99 6.66
N ALA A 112 1.60 -24.18 6.23
CA ALA A 112 1.98 -24.73 4.94
C ALA A 112 0.81 -25.41 4.23
N ARG A 113 0.84 -25.37 2.90
CA ARG A 113 -0.12 -26.04 2.04
C ARG A 113 0.60 -26.85 0.98
N LEU A 114 0.07 -28.04 0.73
CA LEU A 114 0.54 -28.95 -0.29
C LEU A 114 -0.21 -28.70 -1.62
N PRO A 115 0.52 -28.65 -2.75
CA PRO A 115 -0.07 -28.72 -4.09
C PRO A 115 -0.99 -29.94 -4.26
N ALA A 116 -1.89 -29.90 -5.25
CA ALA A 116 -2.92 -30.94 -5.42
C ALA A 116 -2.38 -32.29 -5.85
N ASP A 117 -1.22 -32.25 -6.50
CA ASP A 117 -0.41 -33.34 -7.00
C ASP A 117 0.42 -34.04 -5.91
N VAL A 118 0.47 -33.50 -4.70
CA VAL A 118 1.39 -33.97 -3.65
C VAL A 118 0.62 -34.72 -2.54
N PRO A 119 1.00 -35.97 -2.23
CA PRO A 119 0.42 -36.70 -1.11
C PRO A 119 0.86 -36.12 0.25
N THR A 120 0.07 -36.37 1.30
CA THR A 120 0.37 -35.90 2.66
C THR A 120 1.69 -36.50 3.15
N PRO A 121 2.71 -35.67 3.47
CA PRO A 121 4.00 -36.16 3.96
C PRO A 121 3.91 -36.61 5.42
N ALA A 122 4.76 -37.55 5.80
CA ALA A 122 4.90 -37.95 7.20
C ALA A 122 5.51 -36.81 8.05
N PRO A 123 5.20 -36.74 9.36
CA PRO A 123 5.89 -35.84 10.28
C PRO A 123 7.41 -36.03 10.20
N GLY A 124 8.16 -34.94 10.12
CA GLY A 124 9.62 -34.89 9.98
C GLY A 124 10.14 -34.94 8.54
N ALA A 125 9.29 -35.21 7.54
CA ALA A 125 9.71 -35.28 6.14
C ALA A 125 10.35 -33.96 5.67
N ALA A 126 11.42 -34.07 4.90
CA ALA A 126 12.08 -32.95 4.25
C ALA A 126 11.22 -32.45 3.07
N LEU A 127 10.97 -31.15 3.07
CA LEU A 127 10.18 -30.44 2.07
C LEU A 127 10.95 -29.21 1.62
N ASP A 128 10.76 -28.78 0.38
CA ASP A 128 11.27 -27.50 -0.10
C ASP A 128 10.13 -26.51 -0.28
N VAL A 129 10.37 -25.27 0.16
CA VAL A 129 9.43 -24.17 -0.04
C VAL A 129 9.52 -23.70 -1.48
N VAL A 130 8.48 -23.94 -2.25
CA VAL A 130 8.40 -23.57 -3.68
C VAL A 130 7.68 -22.25 -3.91
N GLY A 131 7.01 -21.71 -2.89
CA GLY A 131 6.32 -20.43 -3.00
C GLY A 131 5.67 -20.00 -1.68
N VAL A 132 5.12 -18.78 -1.67
CA VAL A 132 4.40 -18.22 -0.51
C VAL A 132 3.09 -17.61 -0.98
N SER A 133 2.01 -17.94 -0.27
CA SER A 133 0.66 -17.41 -0.49
C SER A 133 0.18 -16.72 0.78
N GLY A 134 0.41 -15.40 0.86
CA GLY A 134 0.15 -14.63 2.09
C GLY A 134 1.06 -15.11 3.23
N THR A 135 0.46 -15.67 4.28
CA THR A 135 1.18 -16.22 5.45
C THR A 135 1.36 -17.74 5.38
N VAL A 136 0.98 -18.37 4.26
CA VAL A 136 1.04 -19.83 4.06
C VAL A 136 2.11 -20.18 3.05
N LEU A 137 3.04 -21.06 3.43
CA LEU A 137 4.08 -21.57 2.55
C LEU A 137 3.54 -22.67 1.64
N ILE A 138 3.92 -22.65 0.36
CA ILE A 138 3.65 -23.76 -0.56
C ILE A 138 4.89 -24.64 -0.56
N VAL A 139 4.72 -25.90 -0.19
CA VAL A 139 5.82 -26.84 0.03
C VAL A 139 5.66 -28.09 -0.82
N ARG A 140 6.78 -28.65 -1.30
CA ARG A 140 6.84 -29.92 -2.03
C ARG A 140 7.87 -30.84 -1.39
N PRO A 141 7.78 -32.17 -1.56
CA PRO A 141 8.82 -33.10 -1.15
C PRO A 141 10.16 -32.68 -1.77
N SER A 142 11.21 -32.60 -0.95
CA SER A 142 12.54 -32.30 -1.45
C SER A 142 13.00 -33.47 -2.32
N THR A 143 13.29 -33.21 -3.60
CA THR A 143 13.89 -34.22 -4.47
C THR A 143 15.35 -34.43 -4.04
N PRO A 144 15.81 -35.68 -3.84
CA PRO A 144 17.22 -35.95 -3.54
C PRO A 144 18.16 -35.58 -4.67
#